data_AF-A0A930SBE8-F1
#
_entry.id   AF-A0A930SBE8-F1
#
_cell.length_a   1.000
_cell.length_b   1.000
_cell.length_c   1.000
_cell.angle_alpha   90.00
_cell.angle_beta   90.00
_cell.angle_gamma   90.00
#
_symmetry.space_group_name_H-M   'P 1'
#
loop_
_entity.id
_entity.type
_entity.pdbx_description
1 polymer ?
#
loop_
_entity_poly.entity_id
_entity_poly.type
_entity_poly.pdbx_seq_one_letter_code
_entity_poly.pdbx_strand_id
1 'polypeptide(L)'
;MADEFKEALQDTSRFTRGELALRNKFVREYLKDFNHVKAAMRCGFLSCFAEDWGRQLLEDPYVQSKIDAERSDVDPVDKDKQMILRTLRECMANGQHGTRVAAAKAMMTILGMDKKAEDNTAAQDLVQAFAEFADKVK
;
A
#
# COMPACT_ATOMS: atom_id res chain seq x y z
N MET A 1 -23.26 10.10 16.75
CA MET A 1 -23.95 8.82 16.50
C MET A 1 -23.07 7.76 15.85
N ALA A 2 -22.51 7.90 14.62
CA ALA A 2 -21.68 6.81 14.06
C ALA A 2 -20.34 6.58 14.80
N ASP A 3 -19.72 7.64 15.33
CA ASP A 3 -18.45 7.53 16.06
C ASP A 3 -18.60 6.95 17.47
N GLU A 4 -19.71 7.20 18.15
CA GLU A 4 -20.00 6.63 19.49
C GLU A 4 -20.17 5.11 19.43
N PHE A 5 -20.68 4.57 18.32
CA PHE A 5 -20.77 3.11 18.11
C PHE A 5 -19.42 2.47 17.77
N LYS A 6 -18.51 3.20 17.08
CA LYS A 6 -17.13 2.73 16.86
C LYS A 6 -16.34 2.66 18.16
N GLU A 7 -16.56 3.61 19.06
CA GLU A 7 -15.90 3.67 20.37
C GLU A 7 -16.40 2.57 21.31
N ALA A 8 -17.70 2.22 21.26
CA ALA A 8 -18.29 1.15 22.05
C ALA A 8 -17.81 -0.27 21.68
N LEU A 9 -17.36 -0.49 20.43
CA LEU A 9 -16.76 -1.77 19.97
C LEU A 9 -15.27 -1.90 20.36
N GLN A 10 -14.66 -0.83 20.86
CA GLN A 10 -13.28 -0.80 21.35
C GLN A 10 -13.22 -0.88 22.87
N ASP A 11 -14.12 -1.64 23.51
CA ASP A 11 -14.09 -1.91 24.95
C ASP A 11 -12.88 -2.80 25.30
N THR A 12 -11.70 -2.19 25.29
CA THR A 12 -10.41 -2.80 25.63
C THR A 12 -10.27 -3.03 27.13
N SER A 13 -11.22 -2.55 27.94
CA SER A 13 -11.22 -2.72 29.40
C SER A 13 -11.32 -4.18 29.84
N ARG A 14 -11.84 -5.05 28.96
CA ARG A 14 -12.02 -6.49 29.21
C ARG A 14 -10.77 -7.32 28.99
N PHE A 15 -9.73 -6.75 28.37
CA PHE A 15 -8.51 -7.48 28.04
C PHE A 15 -7.35 -7.04 28.92
N THR A 16 -6.57 -8.02 29.38
CA THR A 16 -5.26 -7.74 29.95
C THR A 16 -4.31 -7.18 28.90
N ARG A 17 -3.24 -6.50 29.33
CA ARG A 17 -2.23 -5.94 28.41
C ARG A 17 -1.62 -7.01 27.49
N GLY A 18 -1.45 -8.23 28.00
CA GLY A 18 -0.92 -9.36 27.22
C GLY A 18 -1.89 -9.86 26.15
N GLU A 19 -3.16 -10.01 26.49
CA GLU A 19 -4.20 -10.44 25.56
C GLU A 19 -4.45 -9.42 24.45
N LEU A 20 -4.42 -8.13 24.79
CA LEU A 20 -4.53 -7.05 23.81
C LEU A 20 -3.33 -7.03 22.86
N ALA A 21 -2.12 -7.21 23.39
CA ALA A 21 -0.91 -7.29 22.59
C ALA A 21 -0.93 -8.48 21.64
N LEU A 22 -1.44 -9.63 22.08
CA LEU A 22 -1.61 -10.82 21.24
C LEU A 22 -2.58 -10.57 20.09
N ARG A 23 -3.75 -9.98 20.36
CA ARG A 23 -4.75 -9.63 19.33
C ARG A 23 -4.19 -8.65 18.30
N ASN A 24 -3.51 -7.60 18.78
CA ASN A 24 -2.86 -6.63 17.89
C ASN A 24 -1.75 -7.28 17.04
N LYS A 25 -0.97 -8.19 17.62
CA LYS A 25 0.04 -8.96 16.87
C LYS A 25 -0.61 -9.86 15.82
N PHE A 26 -1.72 -10.51 16.16
CA PHE A 26 -2.48 -11.35 15.23
C PHE A 26 -3.01 -10.56 14.04
N VAL A 27 -3.62 -9.41 14.26
CA VAL A 27 -4.10 -8.53 13.18
C VAL A 27 -2.96 -8.18 12.20
N ARG A 28 -1.82 -7.73 12.73
CA ARG A 28 -0.64 -7.37 11.91
C ARG A 28 -0.09 -8.53 11.09
N GLU A 29 -0.08 -9.74 11.64
CA GLU A 29 0.38 -10.92 10.91
C GLU A 29 -0.65 -11.41 9.89
N TYR A 30 -1.94 -11.38 10.25
CA TYR A 30 -3.05 -11.79 9.39
C TYR A 30 -3.15 -10.90 8.13
N LEU A 31 -2.96 -9.59 8.26
CA LEU A 31 -3.03 -8.66 7.12
C LEU A 31 -1.91 -8.85 6.08
N LYS A 32 -0.86 -9.64 6.38
CA LYS A 32 0.23 -9.91 5.42
C LYS A 32 -0.17 -10.89 4.33
N ASP A 33 -0.88 -11.96 4.70
CA ASP A 33 -1.18 -13.09 3.81
C ASP A 33 -2.64 -13.59 3.92
N PHE A 34 -3.48 -12.93 4.72
CA PHE A 34 -4.88 -13.26 4.98
C PHE A 34 -5.11 -14.71 5.42
N ASN A 35 -4.08 -15.33 6.04
CA ASN A 35 -4.12 -16.70 6.49
C ASN A 35 -4.10 -16.77 8.02
N HIS A 36 -5.24 -17.09 8.63
CA HIS A 36 -5.40 -17.14 10.09
C HIS A 36 -4.52 -18.20 10.76
N VAL A 37 -4.30 -19.35 10.13
CA VAL A 37 -3.44 -20.42 10.65
C VAL A 37 -1.98 -19.95 10.69
N LYS A 38 -1.47 -19.39 9.59
CA LYS A 38 -0.10 -18.88 9.51
C LYS A 38 0.11 -17.68 10.44
N ALA A 39 -0.89 -16.81 10.56
CA ALA A 39 -0.86 -15.68 11.49
C ALA A 39 -0.77 -16.15 12.95
N ALA A 40 -1.57 -17.14 13.34
CA ALA A 40 -1.51 -17.75 14.67
C ALA A 40 -0.14 -18.38 14.94
N MET A 41 0.43 -19.13 13.99
CA MET A 41 1.78 -19.68 14.14
C MET A 41 2.84 -18.59 14.38
N ARG A 42 2.80 -17.47 13.64
CA ARG A 42 3.71 -16.34 13.85
C ARG A 42 3.47 -15.58 15.15
N CYS A 43 2.26 -15.65 15.69
CA CYS A 43 1.95 -15.12 17.01
C CYS A 43 2.60 -15.93 18.13
N GLY A 44 2.91 -17.21 17.89
CA GLY A 44 3.56 -18.12 18.83
C GLY A 44 2.75 -19.38 19.15
N PHE A 45 1.61 -19.59 18.49
CA PHE A 45 0.81 -20.80 18.66
C PHE A 45 1.49 -22.00 18.00
N LEU A 46 1.41 -23.16 18.66
CA LEU A 46 1.85 -24.43 18.09
C LEU A 46 0.98 -24.79 16.88
N SER A 47 1.56 -25.48 15.90
CA SER A 47 0.86 -25.82 14.65
C SER A 47 -0.44 -26.60 14.86
N CYS A 48 -0.50 -27.46 15.89
CA CYS A 48 -1.70 -28.23 16.23
C CYS A 48 -2.86 -27.38 16.77
N PHE A 49 -2.56 -26.20 17.32
CA PHE A 49 -3.54 -25.29 17.92
C PHE A 49 -3.81 -24.05 17.05
N ALA A 50 -2.97 -23.81 16.03
CA ALA A 50 -3.01 -22.62 15.21
C ALA A 50 -4.31 -22.48 14.40
N GLU A 51 -4.93 -23.60 14.02
CA GLU A 51 -6.21 -23.58 13.30
C GLU A 51 -7.34 -23.09 14.20
N ASP A 52 -7.52 -23.73 15.37
CA ASP A 52 -8.58 -23.41 16.31
C ASP A 52 -8.42 -21.98 16.86
N TRP A 53 -7.22 -21.63 17.33
CA TRP A 53 -6.95 -20.29 17.87
C TRP A 53 -6.99 -19.22 16.80
N GLY A 54 -6.53 -19.52 15.58
CA GLY A 54 -6.62 -18.60 14.45
C GLY A 54 -8.07 -18.29 14.10
N ARG A 55 -8.95 -19.29 14.11
CA ARG A 55 -10.39 -19.10 13.88
C ARG A 55 -11.03 -18.30 15.02
N GLN A 56 -10.76 -18.67 16.26
CA GLN A 56 -11.32 -17.97 17.43
C GLN A 56 -10.89 -16.50 17.49
N LEU A 57 -9.64 -16.18 17.17
CA LEU A 57 -9.17 -14.80 17.10
C LEU A 57 -9.80 -14.03 15.93
N LEU A 58 -10.09 -14.69 14.81
CA LEU A 58 -10.74 -14.06 13.65
C LEU A 58 -12.23 -13.77 13.90
N GLU A 59 -12.88 -14.58 14.74
CA GLU A 59 -14.26 -14.37 15.20
C GLU A 59 -14.38 -13.29 16.30
N ASP A 60 -13.26 -12.87 16.89
CA ASP A 60 -13.25 -11.85 17.94
C ASP A 60 -13.66 -10.47 17.37
N PRO A 61 -14.70 -9.82 17.93
CA PRO A 61 -15.18 -8.52 17.45
C PRO A 61 -14.12 -7.41 17.47
N TYR A 62 -13.21 -7.44 18.45
CA TYR A 62 -12.12 -6.46 18.53
C TYR A 62 -11.15 -6.63 17.36
N VAL A 63 -10.81 -7.89 17.05
CA VAL A 63 -9.89 -8.22 15.94
C VAL A 63 -10.54 -7.85 14.61
N GLN A 64 -11.83 -8.14 14.41
CA GLN A 64 -12.56 -7.75 13.21
C GLN A 64 -12.61 -6.23 13.03
N SER A 65 -12.99 -5.50 14.09
CA SER A 65 -13.00 -4.03 14.08
C SER A 65 -11.62 -3.46 13.71
N LYS A 66 -10.55 -4.04 14.25
CA LYS A 66 -9.19 -3.59 13.97
C LYS A 66 -8.71 -3.93 12.56
N ILE A 67 -9.09 -5.11 12.05
CA ILE A 67 -8.84 -5.49 10.65
C ILE A 67 -9.53 -4.50 9.71
N ASP A 68 -10.78 -4.14 9.98
CA ASP A 68 -11.53 -3.21 9.13
C ASP A 68 -10.96 -1.80 9.20
N ALA A 69 -10.56 -1.34 10.40
CA ALA A 69 -9.87 -0.07 10.57
C ALA A 69 -8.55 -0.02 9.79
N GLU A 70 -7.68 -1.03 9.94
CA GLU A 70 -6.41 -1.08 9.21
C GLU A 70 -6.60 -1.28 7.70
N ARG A 71 -7.65 -1.97 7.25
CA ARG A 71 -8.00 -2.05 5.83
C ARG A 71 -8.47 -0.72 5.26
N SER A 72 -9.20 0.08 6.04
CA SER A 72 -9.67 1.40 5.63
C SER A 72 -8.57 2.47 5.63
N ASP A 73 -7.50 2.25 6.42
CA ASP A 73 -6.37 3.19 6.57
C ASP A 73 -5.25 2.93 5.55
N VAL A 74 -5.26 1.78 4.85
CA VAL A 74 -4.38 1.58 3.71
C VAL A 74 -4.94 2.35 2.52
N ASP A 75 -4.31 3.49 2.19
CA ASP A 75 -4.60 4.22 0.96
C ASP A 75 -4.55 3.23 -0.22
N PRO A 76 -5.66 3.00 -0.95
CA PRO A 76 -5.69 2.08 -2.09
C PRO A 76 -4.59 2.41 -3.10
N VAL A 77 -4.21 3.69 -3.19
CA VAL A 77 -3.11 4.16 -4.04
C VAL A 77 -1.77 3.54 -3.61
N ASP A 78 -1.50 3.40 -2.31
CA ASP A 78 -0.25 2.84 -1.82
C ASP A 78 -0.18 1.32 -1.99
N LYS A 79 -1.31 0.63 -1.85
CA LYS A 79 -1.40 -0.80 -2.16
C LYS A 79 -1.15 -1.07 -3.65
N ASP A 80 -1.75 -0.28 -4.52
CA ASP A 80 -1.56 -0.40 -5.97
C ASP A 80 -0.12 -0.07 -6.36
N LYS A 81 0.48 0.98 -5.77
CA LYS A 81 1.90 1.29 -5.96
C LYS A 81 2.78 0.10 -5.60
N GLN A 82 2.58 -0.53 -4.43
CA GLN A 82 3.37 -1.69 -4.02
C GLN A 82 3.24 -2.86 -4.99
N MET A 83 2.02 -3.14 -5.46
CA MET A 83 1.76 -4.17 -6.45
C MET A 83 2.47 -3.86 -7.79
N ILE A 84 2.32 -2.64 -8.30
CA ILE A 84 2.97 -2.18 -9.54
C ILE A 84 4.49 -2.31 -9.45
N LEU A 85 5.08 -1.84 -8.34
CA LEU A 85 6.53 -1.93 -8.12
C LEU A 85 7.03 -3.37 -8.09
N ARG A 86 6.28 -4.28 -7.46
CA ARG A 86 6.62 -5.71 -7.42
C ARG A 86 6.59 -6.31 -8.83
N THR A 87 5.51 -6.07 -9.57
CA THR A 87 5.35 -6.59 -10.94
C THR A 87 6.44 -6.07 -11.87
N LEU A 88 6.77 -4.77 -11.82
CA LEU A 88 7.84 -4.19 -12.63
C LEU A 88 9.19 -4.83 -12.34
N ARG A 89 9.52 -5.10 -11.06
CA ARG A 89 10.75 -5.81 -10.68
C ARG A 89 10.79 -7.23 -11.25
N GLU A 90 9.68 -7.96 -11.17
CA GLU A 90 9.58 -9.30 -11.71
C GLU A 90 9.70 -9.32 -13.24
N CYS A 91 9.04 -8.39 -13.93
CA CYS A 91 9.15 -8.22 -15.38
C CYS A 91 10.57 -7.85 -15.81
N MET A 92 11.30 -7.02 -15.06
CA MET A 92 12.69 -6.69 -15.35
C MET A 92 13.63 -7.90 -15.22
N ALA A 93 13.39 -8.77 -14.24
CA ALA A 93 14.21 -9.97 -14.03
C ALA A 93 13.92 -11.07 -15.07
N ASN A 94 12.63 -11.38 -15.26
CA ASN A 94 12.19 -12.62 -15.92
C ASN A 94 11.48 -12.40 -17.26
N GLY A 95 11.15 -11.15 -17.63
CA GLY A 95 10.41 -10.85 -18.86
C GLY A 95 11.22 -11.08 -20.14
N GLN A 96 10.51 -11.12 -21.28
CA GLN A 96 11.16 -11.08 -22.60
C GLN A 96 11.89 -9.75 -22.79
N HIS A 97 12.91 -9.70 -23.67
CA HIS A 97 13.77 -8.51 -23.84
C HIS A 97 13.01 -7.18 -23.97
N GLY A 98 11.97 -7.11 -24.82
CA GLY A 98 11.16 -5.90 -24.95
C GLY A 98 10.43 -5.51 -23.66
N THR A 99 9.84 -6.49 -22.97
CA THR A 99 9.16 -6.30 -21.68
C THR A 99 10.11 -5.82 -20.59
N ARG A 100 11.35 -6.35 -20.56
CA ARG A 100 12.39 -5.91 -19.61
C ARG A 100 12.75 -4.44 -19.80
N VAL A 101 12.96 -4.02 -21.04
CA VAL A 101 13.28 -2.62 -21.37
C VAL A 101 12.11 -1.70 -21.02
N ALA A 102 10.87 -2.11 -21.33
CA ALA A 102 9.67 -1.33 -21.00
C ALA A 102 9.49 -1.17 -19.48
N ALA A 103 9.64 -2.27 -18.72
CA ALA A 103 9.54 -2.24 -17.26
C ALA A 103 10.65 -1.41 -16.62
N ALA A 104 11.88 -1.51 -17.13
CA ALA A 104 13.01 -0.70 -16.67
C ALA A 104 12.79 0.80 -16.93
N LYS A 105 12.24 1.16 -18.09
CA LYS A 105 11.89 2.55 -18.42
C LYS A 105 10.82 3.11 -17.49
N ALA A 106 9.76 2.35 -17.22
CA ALA A 106 8.73 2.76 -16.27
C ALA A 106 9.31 2.93 -14.84
N MET A 107 10.18 2.02 -14.42
CA MET A 107 10.84 2.10 -13.11
C MET A 107 11.78 3.32 -13.01
N MET A 108 12.49 3.65 -14.09
CA MET A 108 13.35 4.85 -14.18
C MET A 108 12.56 6.14 -13.97
N THR A 109 11.36 6.25 -14.57
CA THR A 109 10.47 7.40 -14.38
C THR A 109 9.95 7.47 -12.94
N ILE A 110 9.56 6.34 -12.34
CA ILE A 110 9.10 6.29 -10.95
C ILE A 110 10.21 6.70 -9.96
N LEU A 111 11.46 6.31 -10.22
CA LEU A 111 12.62 6.66 -9.40
C LEU A 111 13.12 8.10 -9.64
N GLY A 112 12.49 8.85 -10.54
CA GLY A 112 12.94 10.21 -10.89
C GLY A 112 14.31 10.24 -11.57
N MET A 113 14.79 9.11 -12.09
CA MET A 113 16.04 9.01 -12.84
C MET A 113 15.87 9.49 -14.28
N ASP A 114 14.62 9.61 -14.72
CA ASP A 114 14.27 10.21 -16.00
C ASP A 114 14.41 11.73 -15.88
N LYS A 115 15.62 12.24 -16.17
CA LYS A 115 15.82 13.64 -16.51
C LYS A 115 15.10 13.88 -17.83
N LYS A 116 13.81 14.19 -17.79
CA LYS A 116 13.25 15.03 -18.85
C LYS A 116 14.08 16.31 -18.82
N ALA A 117 14.87 16.53 -19.86
CA ALA A 117 15.46 17.84 -20.11
C ALA A 117 14.32 18.85 -19.91
N GLU A 118 14.52 19.83 -19.02
CA GLU A 118 13.56 20.90 -18.82
C GLU A 118 13.15 21.39 -20.21
N ASP A 119 11.87 21.21 -20.53
CA ASP A 119 11.36 21.55 -21.85
C ASP A 119 11.62 23.05 -22.04
N ASN A 120 12.45 23.38 -23.03
CA ASN A 120 12.67 24.73 -23.54
C ASN A 120 11.38 25.36 -24.10
N THR A 121 10.20 24.80 -23.83
CA THR A 121 8.88 25.27 -24.25
C THR A 121 8.61 26.67 -23.74
N ALA A 122 8.91 26.99 -22.47
CA ALA A 122 8.71 28.34 -21.95
C ALA A 122 9.57 29.39 -22.67
N ALA A 123 10.81 29.04 -23.04
CA ALA A 123 11.68 29.93 -23.81
C ALA A 123 11.25 30.04 -25.28
N GLN A 124 10.77 28.94 -25.87
CA GLN A 124 10.26 28.90 -27.25
C GLN A 124 8.93 29.67 -27.40
N ASP A 125 8.04 29.58 -26.40
CA ASP A 125 6.76 30.31 -26.38
C ASP A 125 6.98 31.82 -26.26
N LEU A 126 7.98 32.25 -25.47
CA LEU A 126 8.35 33.67 -25.39
C LEU A 126 8.96 34.17 -26.70
N VAL A 127 9.88 33.41 -27.31
CA VAL A 127 10.48 33.78 -28.61
C VAL A 127 9.42 33.87 -29.71
N GLN A 128 8.47 32.94 -29.73
CA GLN A 128 7.36 32.95 -30.68
C GLN A 128 6.43 34.16 -30.47
N ALA A 129 6.10 34.47 -29.21
CA ALA A 129 5.30 35.66 -28.88
C ALA A 129 6.00 36.97 -29.29
N PHE A 130 7.33 37.07 -29.12
CA PHE A 130 8.09 38.25 -29.57
C PHE A 130 8.16 38.35 -31.10
N ALA A 131 8.29 37.23 -31.82
CA ALA A 131 8.29 37.21 -33.28
C ALA A 131 6.95 37.68 -33.85
N GLU A 132 5.83 37.18 -33.30
CA GLU A 132 4.47 37.58 -33.72
C GLU A 132 4.14 39.04 -33.41
N PHE A 133 4.70 39.59 -32.33
CA PHE A 133 4.56 41.00 -32.01
C PHE A 133 5.35 41.88 -32.99
N ALA A 134 6.57 41.49 -33.36
CA ALA A 134 7.40 42.24 -34.29
C ALA A 134 6.79 42.32 -35.71
N ASP A 135 6.10 41.28 -36.16
CA ASP A 135 5.42 41.27 -37.46
C ASP A 135 4.13 42.10 -37.49
N LYS A 136 3.50 42.37 -36.32
CA LYS A 136 2.31 43.23 -36.21
C LYS A 136 2.64 44.73 -36.09
N VAL A 137 3.89 45.08 -35.85
CA VAL A 137 4.35 46.48 -35.64
C VAL A 137 4.95 47.09 -36.93
N LYS A 138 4.96 46.34 -38.04
CA LYS A 138 5.18 46.88 -39.40
C LYS A 138 3.87 47.30 -40.05
#